data_AF-A0AAD6BYL5-F1
#
_entry.id   AF-A0AAD6BYL5-F1
#
_cell.length_a   1.000
_cell.length_b   1.000
_cell.length_c   1.000
_cell.angle_alpha   90.00
_cell.angle_beta   90.00
_cell.angle_gamma   90.00
#
_symmetry.space_group_name_H-M   'P 1'
#
loop_
_entity.id
_entity.type
_entity.pdbx_description
1 polymer ?
#
loop_
_entity_poly.entity_id
_entity_poly.type
_entity_poly.pdbx_seq_one_letter_code
_entity_poly.pdbx_strand_id
1 'polypeptide(L)'
;MAKRTYRAPVGRALYTAQLAVVHYSGLLLFHRRMLYQDSLMEVSHLEALSTILHIAYETYAHDKRNMSPFSWGLEMAAIETHDPIYSGWIRDRLLEAPNNYRHSVIVSETLDQMLRSYRDYKPFH
;
A
#
# COMPACT_ATOMS: atom_id res chain seq x y z
N MET A 1 26.10 19.10 32.30
CA MET A 1 25.66 19.44 30.93
C MET A 1 24.91 18.25 30.35
N ALA A 2 23.60 18.38 30.12
CA ALA A 2 22.78 17.30 29.58
C ALA A 2 23.01 17.14 28.07
N LYS A 3 23.35 15.91 27.66
CA LYS A 3 23.52 15.51 26.25
C LYS A 3 22.13 15.53 25.59
N ARG A 4 21.79 16.62 24.89
CA ARG A 4 20.52 16.76 24.16
C ARG A 4 20.54 15.76 22.99
N THR A 5 19.95 14.59 23.18
CA THR A 5 19.86 13.54 22.15
C THR A 5 18.96 14.01 21.00
N TYR A 6 19.57 14.30 19.86
CA TYR A 6 18.97 14.69 18.57
C TYR A 6 18.22 13.53 17.86
N ARG A 7 17.55 12.63 18.59
CA ARG A 7 16.94 11.41 18.00
C ARG A 7 15.55 11.63 17.36
N ALA A 8 14.83 12.68 17.74
CA ALA A 8 13.45 12.90 17.28
C ALA A 8 13.28 13.35 15.81
N PRO A 9 14.14 14.20 15.22
CA PRO A 9 13.94 14.67 13.83
C PRO A 9 14.23 13.59 12.79
N VAL A 10 15.25 12.75 13.03
CA VAL A 10 15.66 11.69 12.09
C VAL A 10 14.57 10.62 11.97
N GLY A 11 13.96 10.22 13.09
CA GLY A 11 12.84 9.26 13.09
C GLY A 11 11.61 9.78 12.33
N ARG A 12 11.28 11.07 12.47
CA ARG A 12 10.17 11.69 11.73
C ARG A 12 10.48 11.82 10.24
N ALA A 13 11.70 12.22 9.87
CA ALA A 13 12.10 12.34 8.47
C ALA A 13 12.09 10.98 7.77
N LEU A 14 12.61 9.93 8.42
CA LEU A 14 12.58 8.57 7.91
C LEU A 14 11.13 8.07 7.73
N TYR A 15 10.28 8.29 8.73
CA TYR A 15 8.87 7.93 8.66
C TYR A 15 8.16 8.61 7.48
N THR A 16 8.38 9.91 7.28
CA THR A 16 7.80 10.64 6.15
C THR A 16 8.33 10.13 4.81
N ALA A 17 9.63 9.81 4.72
CA ALA A 17 10.21 9.23 3.51
C ALA A 17 9.60 7.87 3.19
N GLN A 18 9.48 6.99 4.21
CA GLN A 18 8.81 5.70 4.08
C GLN A 18 7.35 5.88 3.62
N LEU A 19 6.63 6.86 4.16
CA LEU A 19 5.25 7.17 3.75
C LEU A 19 5.15 7.56 2.28
N ALA A 20 6.05 8.43 1.81
CA ALA A 20 6.10 8.84 0.42
C ALA A 20 6.44 7.68 -0.51
N VAL A 21 7.41 6.85 -0.12
CA VAL A 21 7.80 5.65 -0.88
C VAL A 21 6.64 4.67 -1.00
N VAL A 22 5.96 4.33 0.10
CA VAL A 22 4.82 3.41 0.09
C VAL A 22 3.67 3.94 -0.78
N HIS A 23 3.38 5.24 -0.71
CA HIS A 23 2.35 5.85 -1.58
C HIS A 23 2.73 5.76 -3.06
N TYR A 24 3.97 6.12 -3.41
CA TYR A 24 4.44 6.04 -4.79
C TYR A 24 4.43 4.61 -5.32
N SER A 25 4.91 3.65 -4.55
CA SER A 25 4.85 2.23 -4.90
C SER A 25 3.41 1.75 -5.07
N GLY A 26 2.48 2.20 -4.22
CA GLY A 26 1.05 1.92 -4.38
C GLY A 26 0.46 2.47 -5.69
N LEU A 27 0.90 3.66 -6.12
CA LEU A 27 0.49 4.24 -7.41
C LEU A 27 1.01 3.43 -8.61
N LEU A 28 2.24 2.89 -8.55
CA LEU A 28 2.77 2.01 -9.60
C LEU A 28 1.91 0.75 -9.74
N LEU A 29 1.56 0.13 -8.62
CA LEU A 29 0.67 -1.02 -8.57
C LEU A 29 -0.73 -0.69 -9.11
N PHE A 30 -1.28 0.47 -8.73
CA PHE A 30 -2.58 0.93 -9.23
C PHE A 30 -2.57 1.18 -10.74
N HIS A 31 -1.51 1.81 -11.24
CA HIS A 31 -1.31 2.05 -12.67
C HIS A 31 -1.28 0.73 -13.45
N ARG A 32 -0.53 -0.27 -12.96
CA ARG A 32 -0.54 -1.62 -13.53
C ARG A 32 -1.96 -2.19 -13.57
N ARG A 33 -2.68 -2.15 -12.45
CA ARG A 33 -4.04 -2.68 -12.34
C ARG A 33 -5.00 -2.02 -13.35
N MET A 34 -4.89 -0.72 -13.54
CA MET A 34 -5.75 0.04 -14.46
C MET A 34 -5.48 -0.28 -15.94
N LEU A 35 -4.22 -0.39 -16.35
CA LEU A 35 -3.87 -0.46 -17.78
C LEU A 35 -3.42 -1.84 -18.26
N TYR A 36 -2.93 -2.69 -17.35
CA TYR A 36 -2.21 -3.92 -17.68
C TYR A 36 -2.55 -5.08 -16.74
N GLN A 37 -3.81 -5.14 -16.28
CA GLN A 37 -4.26 -6.12 -15.27
C GLN A 37 -3.86 -7.57 -15.61
N ASP A 38 -3.97 -7.93 -16.90
CA ASP A 38 -3.75 -9.30 -17.38
C ASP A 38 -2.28 -9.56 -17.80
N SER A 39 -1.42 -8.54 -17.75
CA SER A 39 0.01 -8.64 -18.09
C SER A 39 0.84 -9.08 -16.88
N LEU A 40 1.98 -9.72 -17.11
CA LEU A 40 2.93 -10.03 -16.03
C LEU A 40 3.44 -8.75 -15.36
N MET A 41 3.75 -8.83 -14.07
CA MET A 41 4.40 -7.74 -13.34
C MET A 41 5.81 -7.51 -13.88
N GLU A 42 6.07 -6.31 -14.39
CA GLU A 42 7.44 -5.83 -14.64
C GLU A 42 8.25 -5.72 -13.33
N VAL A 43 9.57 -5.63 -13.48
CA VAL A 43 10.53 -5.50 -12.37
C VAL A 43 10.16 -4.34 -11.44
N SER A 44 9.77 -3.19 -11.98
CA SER A 44 9.36 -2.02 -11.20
C SER A 44 8.14 -2.29 -10.30
N HIS A 45 7.17 -3.09 -10.75
CA HIS A 45 6.00 -3.47 -9.97
C HIS A 45 6.38 -4.47 -8.86
N LEU A 46 7.28 -5.41 -9.16
CA LEU A 46 7.80 -6.36 -8.17
C LEU A 46 8.60 -5.63 -7.08
N GLU A 47 9.44 -4.66 -7.46
CA GLU A 47 10.18 -3.80 -6.55
C GLU A 47 9.23 -2.95 -5.69
N ALA A 48 8.18 -2.38 -6.29
CA ALA A 48 7.15 -1.64 -5.56
C ALA A 48 6.45 -2.53 -4.52
N LEU A 49 6.03 -3.74 -4.91
CA LEU A 49 5.41 -4.71 -4.01
C LEU A 49 6.34 -5.09 -2.86
N SER A 50 7.58 -5.46 -3.17
CA SER A 50 8.60 -5.83 -2.17
C SER A 50 8.89 -4.68 -1.21
N THR A 51 8.96 -3.45 -1.71
CA THR A 51 9.24 -2.24 -0.90
C THR A 51 8.11 -1.98 0.09
N ILE A 52 6.85 -2.06 -0.36
CA ILE A 52 5.69 -1.91 0.52
C ILE A 52 5.71 -2.97 1.62
N LEU A 53 5.91 -4.25 1.26
CA LEU A 53 5.93 -5.35 2.22
C LEU A 53 7.05 -5.21 3.26
N HIS A 54 8.24 -4.80 2.83
CA HIS A 54 9.37 -4.59 3.73
C HIS A 54 9.08 -3.47 4.74
N ILE A 55 8.66 -2.29 4.26
CA ILE A 55 8.33 -1.14 5.12
C ILE A 55 7.17 -1.48 6.05
N ALA A 56 6.16 -2.21 5.56
CA ALA A 56 5.03 -2.67 6.36
C ALA A 56 5.46 -3.56 7.51
N TYR A 57 6.33 -4.54 7.23
CA TYR A 57 6.83 -5.46 8.23
C TYR A 57 7.63 -4.74 9.32
N GLU A 58 8.56 -3.85 8.92
CA GLU A 58 9.36 -3.06 9.87
C GLU A 58 8.50 -2.11 10.70
N THR A 59 7.55 -1.42 10.07
CA THR A 59 6.64 -0.48 10.75
C THR A 59 5.78 -1.21 11.77
N TYR A 60 5.20 -2.36 11.38
CA TYR A 60 4.37 -3.16 12.28
C TYR A 60 5.16 -3.69 13.47
N ALA A 61 6.38 -4.20 13.23
CA ALA A 61 7.27 -4.68 14.29
C ALA A 61 7.67 -3.57 15.27
N HIS A 62 7.76 -2.32 14.80
CA HIS A 62 8.07 -1.15 15.64
C HIS A 62 6.85 -0.65 16.44
N ASP A 63 5.76 -0.28 15.77
CA ASP A 63 4.50 0.11 16.37
C ASP A 63 3.35 -0.02 15.35
N LYS A 64 2.45 -0.98 15.60
CA LYS A 64 1.27 -1.23 14.76
C LYS A 64 0.36 -0.01 14.52
N ARG A 65 0.36 0.99 15.42
CA ARG A 65 -0.45 2.21 15.26
C ARG A 65 0.01 3.06 14.08
N ASN A 66 1.28 2.92 13.69
CA ASN A 66 1.86 3.64 12.56
C ASN A 66 1.50 3.01 11.21
N MET A 67 0.76 1.90 11.18
CA MET A 67 0.33 1.28 9.92
C MET A 67 -0.78 2.05 9.20
N SER A 68 -1.57 2.86 9.94
CA SER A 68 -2.74 3.52 9.37
C SER A 68 -2.42 4.42 8.17
N PRO A 69 -1.38 5.27 8.23
CA PRO A 69 -1.02 6.13 7.11
C PRO A 69 -0.52 5.37 5.87
N PHE A 70 -0.11 4.11 5.99
CA PHE A 70 0.33 3.27 4.88
C PHE A 70 -0.81 2.49 4.20
N SER A 71 -2.06 2.67 4.67
CA SER A 71 -3.24 1.88 4.25
C SER A 71 -3.39 1.73 2.74
N TRP A 72 -3.33 2.82 1.98
CA TRP A 72 -3.45 2.79 0.52
C TRP A 72 -2.42 1.85 -0.15
N GLY A 73 -1.14 2.01 0.19
CA GLY A 73 -0.09 1.18 -0.41
C GLY A 73 -0.23 -0.29 -0.02
N LEU A 74 -0.61 -0.56 1.24
CA LEU A 74 -0.87 -1.91 1.74
C LEU A 74 -2.07 -2.57 1.04
N GLU A 75 -3.14 -1.82 0.78
CA GLU A 75 -4.30 -2.31 0.03
C GLU A 75 -3.90 -2.71 -1.39
N MET A 76 -3.16 -1.85 -2.08
CA MET A 76 -2.66 -2.16 -3.43
C MET A 76 -1.75 -3.39 -3.42
N ALA A 77 -0.86 -3.51 -2.43
CA ALA A 77 -0.03 -4.70 -2.27
C ALA A 77 -0.86 -5.98 -2.01
N ALA A 78 -1.92 -5.88 -1.20
CA ALA A 78 -2.81 -7.01 -0.90
C ALA A 78 -3.65 -7.45 -2.11
N ILE A 79 -3.98 -6.53 -3.01
CA ILE A 79 -4.69 -6.82 -4.27
C ILE A 79 -3.75 -7.46 -5.29
N GLU A 80 -2.54 -6.93 -5.41
CA GLU A 80 -1.58 -7.33 -6.46
C GLU A 80 -0.77 -8.58 -6.09
N THR A 81 -0.62 -8.87 -4.80
CA THR A 81 0.02 -10.12 -4.38
C THR A 81 -0.89 -11.31 -4.68
N HIS A 82 -0.34 -12.27 -5.43
CA HIS A 82 -1.05 -13.51 -5.78
C HIS A 82 -0.89 -14.58 -4.71
N ASP A 83 -0.03 -14.35 -3.71
CA ASP A 83 0.15 -15.26 -2.58
C ASP A 83 -0.94 -14.99 -1.52
N PRO A 84 -1.84 -15.96 -1.27
CA PRO A 84 -2.94 -15.77 -0.33
C PRO A 84 -2.46 -15.59 1.12
N ILE A 85 -1.27 -16.09 1.47
CA ILE A 85 -0.69 -15.92 2.81
C ILE A 85 -0.27 -14.47 3.01
N TYR A 86 0.45 -13.89 2.04
CA TYR A 86 0.85 -12.48 2.12
C TYR A 86 -0.35 -11.56 2.03
N SER A 87 -1.30 -11.82 1.13
CA SER A 87 -2.53 -11.02 1.02
C SER A 87 -3.32 -11.05 2.33
N GLY A 88 -3.52 -12.24 2.91
CA GLY A 88 -4.22 -12.42 4.19
C GLY A 88 -3.53 -11.69 5.33
N TRP A 89 -2.20 -11.85 5.45
CA TRP A 89 -1.43 -11.16 6.48
C TRP A 89 -1.60 -9.64 6.41
N ILE A 90 -1.49 -9.03 5.21
CA ILE A 90 -1.64 -7.58 5.06
C ILE A 90 -3.05 -7.13 5.46
N ARG A 91 -4.07 -7.85 5.00
CA ARG A 91 -5.47 -7.54 5.30
C ARG A 91 -5.74 -7.59 6.81
N ASP A 92 -5.26 -8.61 7.50
CA ASP A 92 -5.40 -8.70 8.96
C ASP A 92 -4.76 -7.50 9.67
N ARG A 93 -3.56 -7.09 9.24
CA ARG A 93 -2.87 -5.93 9.82
C ARG A 93 -3.58 -4.62 9.55
N LEU A 94 -4.21 -4.46 8.38
CA LEU A 94 -5.02 -3.29 8.07
C LEU A 94 -6.26 -3.19 8.98
N LEU A 95 -6.87 -4.33 9.34
CA LEU A 95 -8.02 -4.37 10.25
C LEU A 95 -7.63 -4.05 11.70
N GLU A 96 -6.40 -4.40 12.11
CA GLU A 96 -5.86 -4.11 13.44
C GLU A 96 -5.44 -2.64 13.64
N ALA A 97 -5.23 -1.90 12.55
CA ALA A 97 -4.80 -0.51 12.60
C ALA A 97 -5.95 0.43 13.00
N PRO A 98 -5.75 1.35 13.95
CA PRO A 98 -6.77 2.33 14.34
C PRO A 98 -7.21 3.16 13.11
N ASN A 99 -8.52 3.42 12.97
CA ASN A 99 -9.13 4.23 11.89
C ASN A 99 -9.06 3.66 10.45
N ASN A 100 -8.53 2.46 10.22
CA ASN A 100 -8.41 1.89 8.87
C ASN A 100 -9.64 1.09 8.38
N TYR A 101 -10.58 0.78 9.27
CA TYR A 101 -11.64 -0.20 9.01
C TYR A 101 -12.68 0.21 7.95
N ARG A 102 -12.69 1.48 7.51
CA ARG A 102 -13.69 1.97 6.53
C ARG A 102 -13.16 2.26 5.13
N HIS A 103 -11.85 2.28 4.89
CA HIS A 103 -11.30 2.55 3.55
C HIS A 103 -11.06 1.28 2.73
N SER A 104 -10.54 0.20 3.31
CA SER A 104 -10.04 -0.93 2.50
C SER A 104 -11.10 -1.72 1.74
N VAL A 105 -12.27 -1.99 2.35
CA VAL A 105 -13.36 -2.72 1.69
C VAL A 105 -14.02 -1.84 0.63
N ILE A 106 -14.28 -0.57 0.97
CA ILE A 106 -14.91 0.38 0.04
C ILE A 106 -13.98 0.66 -1.14
N VAL A 107 -12.68 0.84 -0.92
CA VAL A 107 -11.71 1.11 -1.99
C VAL A 107 -11.58 -0.09 -2.92
N SER A 108 -11.46 -1.32 -2.41
CA SER A 108 -11.39 -2.49 -3.29
C SER A 108 -12.67 -2.70 -4.10
N GLU A 109 -13.85 -2.57 -3.47
CA GLU A 109 -15.14 -2.71 -4.16
C GLU A 109 -15.37 -1.57 -5.17
N THR A 110 -15.04 -0.33 -4.80
CA THR A 110 -15.12 0.85 -5.67
C THR A 110 -14.13 0.73 -6.82
N LEU A 111 -12.91 0.23 -6.57
CA LEU A 111 -11.90 -0.01 -7.59
C LEU A 111 -12.39 -1.06 -8.58
N ASP A 112 -12.90 -2.19 -8.10
CA ASP A 112 -13.46 -3.23 -8.97
C ASP A 112 -14.69 -2.72 -9.73
N GLN A 113 -15.51 -1.85 -9.14
CA GLN A 113 -16.65 -1.22 -9.81
C GLN A 113 -16.20 -0.20 -10.87
N MET A 114 -15.19 0.62 -10.58
CA MET A 114 -14.58 1.55 -11.52
C MET A 114 -13.94 0.80 -12.69
N LEU A 115 -13.21 -0.29 -12.41
CA LEU A 115 -12.57 -1.13 -13.44
C LEU A 115 -13.60 -1.79 -14.34
N ARG A 116 -14.70 -2.32 -13.78
CA ARG A 116 -15.83 -2.83 -14.58
C ARG A 116 -16.43 -1.73 -15.46
N SER A 117 -16.71 -0.56 -14.88
CA SER A 117 -17.25 0.58 -15.62
C SER A 117 -16.31 1.06 -16.73
N TYR A 118 -15.00 1.04 -16.50
CA TYR A 118 -13.99 1.40 -17.50
C TYR A 118 -13.91 0.38 -18.64
N ARG A 119 -14.00 -0.92 -18.33
CA ARG A 119 -14.06 -2.00 -19.34
C ARG A 119 -15.32 -1.93 -20.21
N ASP A 120 -16.44 -1.53 -19.62
CA ASP A 120 -17.72 -1.38 -20.32
C ASP A 120 -17.82 -0.05 -21.10
N TYR A 121 -16.91 0.90 -20.84
CA TYR A 121 -16.83 2.17 -21.55
C TYR A 121 -16.23 1.97 -22.94
N LYS A 122 -17.09 1.71 -23.94
CA LYS A 122 -16.71 1.83 -25.35
C LYS A 122 -16.47 3.32 -25.66
N PRO A 123 -15.25 3.74 -26.03
CA PRO A 123 -15.07 5.10 -26.52
C PRO A 123 -15.92 5.26 -27.78
N PHE A 124 -16.74 6.31 -27.84
CA PHE A 124 -17.43 6.70 -29.06
C PHE A 124 -16.36 6.92 -30.13
N HIS A 125 -16.43 6.10 -31.20
CA HIS A 125 -15.69 6.32 -32.45
C HIS A 125 -16.22 7.56 -33.16
#